data_AF-A0A2D9DHW9-F1
#
_entry.id   AF-A0A2D9DHW9-F1
#
_cell.length_a   1.000
_cell.length_b   1.000
_cell.length_c   1.000
_cell.angle_alpha   90.00
_cell.angle_beta   90.00
_cell.angle_gamma   90.00
#
_symmetry.space_group_name_H-M   'P 1'
#
loop_
_entity.id
_entity.type
_entity.pdbx_description
1 polymer ?
#
loop_
_entity_poly.entity_id
_entity_poly.type
_entity_poly.pdbx_seq_one_letter_code
_entity_poly.pdbx_strand_id
1 'polypeptide(L)'
;MNRQEEMFQLVEQYRRSGLSAKNFARKYNISAGTMGYWIRKKRSLEKGSGFVEVSGRTSGPVEVELIFPNGVQLRMNGGDPALITKLVQMHV
;
A
#
# COMPACT_ATOMS: atom_id res chain seq x y z
N MET A 1 -8.31 -32.68 4.59
CA MET A 1 -8.07 -31.29 5.03
C MET A 1 -7.21 -31.32 6.27
N ASN A 2 -6.14 -30.53 6.29
CA ASN A 2 -5.34 -30.34 7.51
C ASN A 2 -5.95 -29.21 8.35
N ARG A 3 -5.85 -29.29 9.68
CA ARG A 3 -6.26 -28.25 10.64
C ARG A 3 -5.75 -26.85 10.25
N GLN A 4 -4.55 -26.76 9.65
CA GLN A 4 -4.03 -25.48 9.17
C GLN A 4 -4.87 -24.88 8.03
N GLU A 5 -5.31 -25.69 7.07
CA GLU A 5 -6.13 -25.23 5.93
C GLU A 5 -7.49 -24.74 6.42
N GLU A 6 -8.12 -25.47 7.33
CA GLU A 6 -9.39 -25.09 7.96
C GLU A 6 -9.28 -23.72 8.64
N MET A 7 -8.23 -23.51 9.43
CA MET A 7 -8.00 -22.24 10.12
C MET A 7 -7.73 -21.11 9.13
N PHE A 8 -7.00 -21.36 8.04
CA PHE A 8 -6.77 -20.36 7.00
C PHE A 8 -8.02 -20.01 6.19
N GLN A 9 -8.92 -20.97 5.97
CA GLN A 9 -10.24 -20.69 5.41
C GLN A 9 -11.08 -19.83 6.37
N LEU A 10 -11.00 -20.11 7.67
CA LEU A 10 -11.68 -19.30 8.68
C LEU A 10 -11.18 -17.86 8.71
N VAL A 11 -9.85 -17.66 8.57
CA VAL A 11 -9.24 -16.33 8.46
C VAL A 11 -9.73 -15.58 7.21
N GLU A 12 -9.96 -16.26 6.09
CA GLU A 12 -10.55 -15.62 4.90
C GLU A 12 -12.01 -15.23 5.11
N GLN A 13 -12.80 -16.11 5.74
CA GLN A 13 -14.18 -15.78 6.10
C GLN A 13 -14.23 -14.58 7.04
N TYR A 14 -13.30 -14.50 8.00
CA TYR A 14 -13.15 -13.34 8.88
C TYR A 14 -12.87 -12.05 8.11
N ARG A 15 -11.90 -12.06 7.18
CA ARG A 15 -11.55 -10.88 6.37
C ARG A 15 -12.74 -10.33 5.57
N ARG A 16 -13.61 -11.22 5.08
CA ARG A 16 -14.83 -10.84 4.35
C ARG A 16 -15.99 -10.42 5.25
N SER A 17 -15.98 -10.83 6.52
CA SER A 17 -17.12 -10.61 7.42
C SER A 17 -17.28 -9.17 7.92
N GLY A 18 -16.21 -8.37 7.90
CA GLY A 18 -16.22 -7.01 8.49
C GLY A 18 -16.38 -6.98 10.02
N LEU A 19 -16.46 -8.13 10.69
CA LEU A 19 -16.59 -8.24 12.14
C LEU A 19 -15.23 -8.03 12.83
N SER A 20 -15.26 -7.69 14.12
CA SER A 20 -14.05 -7.75 14.94
C SER A 20 -13.61 -9.18 15.18
N ALA A 21 -12.30 -9.42 15.32
CA ALA A 21 -11.74 -10.76 15.55
C ALA A 21 -12.37 -11.45 16.77
N LYS A 22 -12.70 -10.69 17.83
CA LYS A 22 -13.38 -11.20 19.04
C LYS A 22 -14.80 -11.70 18.74
N ASN A 23 -15.58 -10.93 17.96
CA ASN A 23 -16.96 -11.29 17.62
C ASN A 23 -16.99 -12.46 16.63
N PHE A 24 -16.07 -12.47 15.67
CA PHE A 24 -15.93 -13.58 14.74
C PHE A 24 -15.50 -14.87 15.45
N ALA A 25 -14.51 -14.81 16.34
CA ALA A 25 -14.06 -15.97 17.10
C ALA A 25 -15.19 -16.58 17.95
N ARG A 26 -16.02 -15.73 18.59
CA ARG A 26 -17.21 -16.18 19.32
C ARG A 26 -18.22 -16.92 18.43
N LYS A 27 -18.45 -16.44 17.19
CA LYS A 27 -19.39 -17.07 16.24
C LYS A 27 -18.96 -18.48 15.83
N TYR A 28 -17.65 -18.73 15.73
CA TYR A 28 -17.08 -20.01 15.32
C TYR A 28 -16.53 -20.84 16.50
N ASN A 29 -16.91 -20.47 17.74
CA ASN A 29 -16.54 -21.15 18.98
C ASN A 29 -15.02 -21.39 19.15
N ILE A 30 -14.22 -20.40 18.74
CA ILE A 30 -12.76 -20.38 18.92
C ILE A 30 -12.36 -19.23 19.83
N SER A 31 -11.25 -19.40 20.54
CA SER A 31 -10.73 -18.33 21.39
C SER A 31 -10.21 -17.16 20.54
N ALA A 32 -10.35 -15.94 21.06
CA ALA A 32 -9.81 -14.75 20.41
C ALA A 32 -8.28 -14.83 20.24
N GLY A 33 -7.58 -15.47 21.19
CA GLY A 33 -6.13 -15.71 21.11
C GLY A 33 -5.76 -16.65 19.97
N THR A 34 -6.51 -17.74 19.80
CA THR A 34 -6.34 -18.69 18.68
C THR A 34 -6.57 -17.98 17.35
N MET A 35 -7.64 -17.19 17.24
CA MET A 35 -7.93 -16.42 16.02
C MET A 35 -6.82 -15.42 15.72
N GLY A 36 -6.35 -14.69 16.74
CA GLY A 36 -5.24 -13.75 16.61
C GLY A 36 -3.94 -14.42 16.14
N TYR A 37 -3.63 -15.60 16.67
CA TYR A 37 -2.48 -16.40 16.24
C TYR A 37 -2.56 -16.74 14.75
N TRP A 38 -3.70 -17.27 14.29
CA TRP A 38 -3.86 -17.67 12.89
C TRP A 38 -3.85 -16.49 11.92
N ILE A 39 -4.42 -15.34 12.32
CA ILE A 39 -4.32 -14.09 11.55
C ILE A 39 -2.85 -13.67 11.38
N ARG A 40 -2.06 -13.72 12.46
CA ARG A 40 -0.63 -13.37 12.43
C ARG A 40 0.17 -14.35 11.58
N LYS A 41 -0.06 -15.66 11.77
CA LYS A 41 0.59 -16.73 11.01
C LYS A 41 0.30 -16.63 9.51
N LYS A 42 -0.94 -16.33 9.14
CA LYS A 42 -1.30 -16.13 7.73
C LYS A 42 -0.64 -14.89 7.15
N ARG A 43 -0.64 -13.77 7.89
CA ARG A 43 0.04 -12.54 7.50
C ARG A 43 1.54 -12.73 7.28
N SER A 44 2.22 -13.50 8.14
CA SER A 44 3.66 -13.76 7.98
C SER A 44 3.97 -14.62 6.75
N LEU A 45 3.08 -15.53 6.36
CA LEU A 45 3.23 -16.32 5.14
C LEU A 45 2.97 -15.48 3.87
N GLU A 46 2.01 -14.55 3.93
CA GLU A 46 1.65 -13.68 2.81
C GLU A 46 2.67 -12.57 2.56
N LYS A 47 3.25 -11.98 3.62
CA LYS A 47 4.15 -10.83 3.47
C LYS A 47 5.57 -11.20 3.03
N GLY A 48 5.97 -12.47 3.07
CA GLY A 48 7.41 -12.79 3.04
C GLY A 48 8.14 -12.07 4.18
N SER A 49 9.47 -12.04 4.18
CA SER A 49 10.27 -11.38 5.24
C SER A 49 9.79 -9.95 5.51
N GLY A 50 9.97 -9.43 6.74
CA GLY A 50 9.42 -8.14 7.21
C GLY A 50 9.77 -6.88 6.41
N PHE A 51 10.55 -7.01 5.34
CA PHE A 51 10.84 -5.96 4.37
C PHE A 51 9.83 -6.01 3.22
N VAL A 52 9.11 -4.91 3.04
CA VAL A 52 8.26 -4.69 1.86
C VAL A 52 9.11 -3.95 0.84
N GLU A 53 9.29 -4.55 -0.34
CA GLU A 53 9.94 -3.86 -1.47
C GLU A 53 9.08 -2.67 -1.88
N VAL A 54 9.64 -1.46 -1.76
CA VAL A 54 9.05 -0.27 -2.36
C VAL A 54 9.56 -0.24 -3.80
N SER A 55 8.81 -0.84 -4.72
CA SER A 55 9.08 -0.68 -6.15
C SER A 55 8.86 0.79 -6.51
N GLY A 56 9.92 1.60 -6.45
CA GLY A 56 9.90 2.94 -6.99
C GLY A 56 9.49 2.86 -8.45
N ARG A 57 8.41 3.53 -8.83
CA ARG A 57 8.07 3.72 -10.25
C ARG A 57 9.20 4.54 -10.87
N THR A 58 10.19 3.88 -11.45
CA THR A 58 11.28 4.55 -12.19
C THR A 58 10.98 4.72 -13.67
N SER A 59 9.72 4.51 -14.11
CA SER A 59 9.35 4.56 -15.53
C SER A 59 8.06 5.33 -15.82
N GLY A 60 7.72 6.33 -15.00
CA GLY A 60 6.78 7.39 -15.40
C GLY A 60 7.52 8.48 -16.19
N PRO A 61 6.85 9.23 -17.09
CA PRO A 61 7.46 10.40 -17.73
C PRO A 61 8.05 11.31 -16.64
N VAL A 62 9.29 11.77 -16.85
CA VAL A 62 10.01 12.63 -15.90
C VAL A 62 9.12 13.81 -15.55
N GLU A 63 8.59 13.82 -14.33
CA GLU A 63 7.78 14.92 -13.83
C GLU A 63 8.75 16.06 -13.50
N VAL A 64 8.66 17.16 -14.25
CA VAL A 64 9.46 18.36 -13.98
C VAL A 64 8.60 19.32 -13.18
N GLU A 65 9.13 19.78 -12.05
CA GLU A 65 8.52 20.82 -11.21
C GLU A 65 9.34 22.11 -11.29
N LEU A 66 8.70 23.22 -11.66
CA LEU A 66 9.29 24.56 -11.66
C LEU A 66 8.64 25.41 -10.56
N ILE A 67 9.46 26.04 -9.73
CA ILE A 67 9.01 26.90 -8.63
C ILE A 67 9.59 28.29 -8.85
N PHE A 68 8.73 29.29 -9.10
CA PHE A 68 9.13 30.67 -9.32
C PHE A 68 9.12 31.48 -8.00
N PRO A 69 9.94 32.54 -7.89
CA PRO A 69 10.00 33.37 -6.68
C PRO A 69 8.68 34.05 -6.30
N ASN A 70 7.79 34.28 -7.27
CA ASN A 70 6.46 34.83 -7.07
C ASN A 70 5.44 33.81 -6.52
N GLY A 71 5.88 32.57 -6.21
CA GLY A 71 5.05 31.51 -5.66
C GLY A 71 4.32 30.67 -6.72
N VAL A 72 4.51 30.93 -8.01
CA VAL A 72 3.94 30.11 -9.08
C VAL A 72 4.67 28.75 -9.13
N GLN A 73 3.91 27.67 -9.16
CA GLN A 73 4.40 26.30 -9.26
C GLN A 73 3.83 25.62 -10.51
N LEU A 74 4.69 25.03 -11.32
CA LEU A 74 4.29 24.29 -12.53
C LEU A 74 4.77 22.85 -12.42
N ARG A 75 3.87 21.90 -12.71
CA ARG A 75 4.17 20.47 -12.84
C ARG A 75 3.86 20.01 -14.25
N MET A 76 4.84 19.38 -14.89
CA MET A 76 4.69 18.91 -16.27
C MET A 76 5.18 17.47 -16.41
N ASN A 77 4.41 16.69 -17.17
CA ASN A 77 4.76 15.33 -17.55
C ASN A 77 5.72 15.39 -18.75
N GLY A 78 7.01 15.13 -18.52
CA GLY A 78 8.06 15.30 -19.52
C GLY A 78 8.62 16.73 -19.54
N GLY A 79 9.94 16.84 -19.65
CA GLY A 79 10.63 18.13 -19.78
C GLY A 79 10.95 18.45 -21.23
N ASP A 80 10.39 19.53 -21.77
CA ASP A 80 10.91 20.19 -22.97
C ASP A 80 11.88 21.29 -22.54
N PRO A 81 13.21 21.11 -22.71
CA PRO A 81 14.21 22.08 -22.29
C PRO A 81 14.01 23.48 -22.92
N ALA A 82 13.46 23.56 -24.14
CA ALA A 82 13.23 24.84 -24.81
C ALA A 82 12.10 25.62 -24.13
N LEU A 83 11.00 24.93 -23.78
CA LEU A 83 9.90 25.53 -23.03
C LEU A 83 10.35 25.97 -21.63
N ILE A 84 11.10 25.11 -20.92
CA ILE A 84 11.63 25.42 -19.59
C ILE A 84 12.53 26.66 -19.64
N THR A 85 13.43 26.74 -20.63
CA THR A 85 14.31 27.90 -20.81
C THR A 85 13.52 29.18 -21.04
N LYS A 86 12.49 29.14 -21.89
CA LYS A 86 11.62 30.29 -22.15
C LYS A 86 10.86 30.76 -20.90
N LEU A 87 10.34 29.82 -20.11
CA LEU A 87 9.62 30.11 -18.88
C LEU A 87 10.53 30.75 -17.82
N VAL A 88 11.76 30.26 -17.70
CA VAL A 88 12.77 30.84 -16.79
C VAL A 88 13.16 32.25 -17.24
N GLN A 89 13.43 32.46 -18.53
CA GLN A 89 13.81 33.78 -19.07
C GLN A 89 12.72 34.85 -18.92
N MET A 90 11.44 34.47 -18.82
CA MET A 90 10.33 35.42 -18.63
C MET A 90 10.16 35.85 -17.17
N HIS A 91 10.73 35.11 -16.22
CA HIS A 91 10.57 35.32 -14.77
C HIS A 91 11.89 35.70 -14.06
N VAL A 92 12.98 35.87 -14.81
CA VAL A 92 14.23 36.52 -14.37
C VAL A 92 14.19 37.97 -14.81
#